data_AF-A0A2U1PFI2-F1
#
_entry.id   AF-A0A2U1PFI2-F1
#
_cell.length_a   1.000
_cell.length_b   1.000
_cell.length_c   1.000
_cell.angle_alpha   90.00
_cell.angle_beta   90.00
_cell.angle_gamma   90.00
#
_symmetry.space_group_name_H-M   'P 1'
#
loop_
_entity.id
_entity.type
_entity.pdbx_description
1 polymer ?
#
loop_
_entity_poly.entity_id
_entity_poly.type
_entity_poly.pdbx_seq_one_letter_code
_entity_poly.pdbx_strand_id
1 'polypeptide(L)'
;MDGLVTLLELAYSSGSVYISDVMHLAFQREVQEEQGWLSFLRGWCVHFEDRLAYLDAIIWELELCSNRASVARFLVELRNGDYVVFADAIMYFKAIRKFEADKLDNLYLFLQASVMHVARRREFVARFGGV
;
A
#
# COMPACT_ATOMS: atom_id res chain seq x y z
N MET A 1 -10.37 -12.29 25.64
CA MET A 1 -11.06 -11.86 26.88
C MET A 1 -10.74 -10.42 27.23
N ASP A 2 -9.56 -9.91 26.87
CA ASP A 2 -9.10 -8.56 27.21
C ASP A 2 -10.00 -7.42 26.71
N GLY A 3 -10.51 -7.47 25.47
CA GLY A 3 -11.34 -6.40 24.92
C GLY A 3 -12.66 -6.13 25.68
N LEU A 4 -13.28 -7.17 26.22
CA LEU A 4 -14.56 -7.05 26.93
C LEU A 4 -14.37 -6.46 28.35
N VAL A 5 -13.27 -6.82 29.00
CA VAL A 5 -12.87 -6.25 30.30
C VAL A 5 -12.52 -4.77 30.15
N THR A 6 -11.75 -4.40 29.13
CA THR A 6 -11.42 -3.00 28.86
C THR A 6 -12.66 -2.16 28.53
N LEU A 7 -13.65 -2.73 27.83
CA LEU A 7 -14.92 -2.06 27.55
C LEU A 7 -15.75 -1.82 28.81
N LEU A 8 -15.79 -2.79 29.72
CA LEU A 8 -16.44 -2.66 31.03
C LEU A 8 -15.73 -1.61 31.91
N GLU A 9 -14.40 -1.58 31.92
CA GLU A 9 -13.62 -0.58 32.65
C GLU A 9 -13.84 0.84 32.10
N LEU A 10 -13.93 1.01 30.77
CA LEU A 10 -14.24 2.28 30.13
C LEU A 10 -15.68 2.74 30.40
N ALA A 11 -16.64 1.82 30.39
CA ALA A 11 -18.03 2.08 30.79
C ALA A 11 -18.09 2.62 32.22
N TYR A 12 -17.41 1.92 33.13
CA TYR A 12 -17.37 2.27 34.55
C TYR A 12 -16.65 3.60 34.80
N SER A 13 -15.55 3.86 34.08
CA SER A 13 -14.74 5.08 34.24
C SER A 13 -15.36 6.33 33.60
N SER A 14 -16.17 6.17 32.56
CA SER A 14 -16.89 7.27 31.92
C SER A 14 -18.15 7.70 32.69
N GLY A 15 -18.53 6.96 33.74
CA GLY A 15 -19.78 7.18 34.48
C GLY A 15 -21.03 6.81 33.68
N SER A 16 -20.87 6.16 32.52
CA SER A 16 -21.99 5.72 31.70
C SER A 16 -22.55 4.38 32.17
N VAL A 17 -23.85 4.37 32.44
CA VAL A 17 -24.63 3.18 32.82
C VAL A 17 -25.23 2.49 31.59
N TYR A 18 -25.15 3.11 30.40
CA TYR A 18 -25.86 2.65 29.22
C TYR A 18 -24.94 1.92 28.25
N ILE A 19 -25.38 0.72 27.83
CA ILE A 19 -24.72 -0.13 26.83
C ILE A 19 -24.46 0.63 25.51
N SER A 20 -25.27 1.65 25.19
CA SER A 20 -25.08 2.52 24.03
C SER A 20 -23.72 3.22 24.02
N ASP A 21 -23.24 3.68 25.17
CA ASP A 21 -22.03 4.50 25.25
C ASP A 21 -20.79 3.59 25.22
N VAL A 22 -20.90 2.40 25.81
CA VAL A 22 -19.89 1.33 25.69
C VAL A 22 -19.71 0.93 24.23
N MET A 23 -20.83 0.73 23.53
CA MET A 23 -20.82 0.44 22.09
C MET A 23 -20.23 1.61 21.30
N HIS A 24 -20.62 2.85 21.61
CA HIS A 24 -20.07 4.02 20.95
C HIS A 24 -18.55 4.11 21.08
N LEU A 25 -18.01 3.97 22.29
CA LEU A 25 -16.57 3.98 22.57
C LEU A 25 -15.84 2.82 21.88
N ALA A 26 -16.44 1.62 21.87
CA ALA A 26 -15.88 0.45 21.18
C ALA A 26 -15.70 0.73 19.68
N PHE A 27 -16.77 1.19 19.01
CA PHE A 27 -16.73 1.45 17.57
C PHE A 27 -15.88 2.68 17.22
N GLN A 28 -15.81 3.70 18.09
CA GLN A 28 -14.87 4.80 17.92
C GLN A 28 -13.42 4.32 17.89
N ARG A 29 -13.06 3.42 18.81
CA ARG A 29 -11.72 2.84 18.85
C ARG A 29 -11.41 2.02 17.61
N GLU A 30 -12.34 1.16 17.18
CA GLU A 30 -12.17 0.39 15.94
C GLU A 30 -11.95 1.30 14.73
N VAL A 31 -12.71 2.40 14.63
CA VAL A 31 -12.54 3.40 13.55
C VAL A 31 -11.16 4.07 13.61
N GLN A 32 -10.61 4.31 14.80
CA GLN A 32 -9.28 4.89 14.95
C GLN A 32 -8.16 3.91 14.58
N GLU A 33 -8.28 2.65 14.99
CA GLU A 33 -7.35 1.59 14.61
C GLU A 33 -7.33 1.39 13.09
N GLU A 34 -8.50 1.36 12.46
CA GLU A 34 -8.59 1.26 10.99
C GLU A 34 -8.06 2.50 10.25
N GLN A 35 -8.12 3.69 10.84
CA GLN A 35 -7.48 4.88 10.26
C GLN A 35 -5.95 4.78 10.25
N GLY A 36 -5.37 4.21 11.31
CA GLY A 36 -3.95 3.89 11.34
C GLY A 36 -3.58 2.91 10.22
N TRP A 37 -4.39 1.87 10.04
CA TRP A 37 -4.24 0.91 8.95
C TRP A 37 -4.36 1.55 7.57
N LEU A 38 -5.33 2.45 7.34
CA LEU A 38 -5.46 3.18 6.08
C LEU A 38 -4.23 4.04 5.77
N SER A 39 -3.67 4.69 6.79
CA SER A 39 -2.46 5.50 6.63
C SER A 39 -1.26 4.63 6.26
N PHE A 40 -1.15 3.46 6.89
CA PHE A 40 -0.14 2.45 6.55
C PHE A 40 -0.29 1.96 5.10
N LEU A 41 -1.49 1.57 4.68
CA LEU A 41 -1.75 1.14 3.30
C LEU A 41 -1.41 2.21 2.26
N ARG A 42 -1.76 3.47 2.52
CA ARG A 42 -1.37 4.60 1.65
C ARG A 42 0.14 4.74 1.53
N GLY A 43 0.87 4.58 2.64
CA GLY A 43 2.34 4.56 2.62
C GLY A 43 2.89 3.45 1.73
N TRP A 44 2.27 2.26 1.76
CA TRP A 44 2.65 1.16 0.86
C TRP A 44 2.35 1.46 -0.60
N CYS A 45 1.22 2.11 -0.93
CA CYS A 45 0.93 2.54 -2.30
C CYS A 45 2.06 3.42 -2.84
N VAL A 46 2.43 4.46 -2.09
CA VAL A 46 3.54 5.37 -2.45
C VAL A 46 4.86 4.61 -2.61
N HIS A 47 5.17 3.69 -1.69
CA HIS A 47 6.39 2.88 -1.79
C HIS A 47 6.46 2.05 -3.10
N PHE A 48 5.35 1.42 -3.49
CA PHE A 48 5.30 0.65 -4.74
C PHE A 48 5.35 1.57 -5.97
N GLU A 49 4.73 2.75 -5.92
CA GLU A 49 4.83 3.75 -7.00
C GLU A 49 6.27 4.22 -7.22
N ASP A 50 6.98 4.58 -6.16
CA ASP A 50 8.40 4.97 -6.22
C ASP A 50 9.25 3.82 -6.79
N ARG A 51 8.97 2.59 -6.37
CA ARG A 51 9.67 1.40 -6.87
C ARG A 51 9.40 1.16 -8.35
N LEU A 52 8.17 1.38 -8.83
CA LEU A 52 7.83 1.29 -10.25
C LEU A 52 8.55 2.36 -11.06
N ALA A 53 8.60 3.60 -10.57
CA ALA A 53 9.34 4.69 -11.21
C ALA A 53 10.84 4.36 -11.31
N TYR A 54 11.42 3.79 -10.26
CA TYR A 54 12.81 3.33 -10.27
C TYR A 54 13.06 2.21 -11.28
N LEU A 55 12.16 1.22 -11.37
CA LEU A 55 12.25 0.14 -12.35
C LEU A 55 12.10 0.67 -13.78
N ASP A 56 11.19 1.61 -14.01
CA ASP A 56 11.00 2.26 -15.30
C ASP A 56 12.27 3.02 -15.73
N ALA A 57 12.94 3.70 -14.79
CA ALA A 57 14.23 4.35 -15.05
C ALA A 57 15.32 3.33 -15.45
N ILE A 58 15.47 2.23 -14.71
CA ILE A 58 16.45 1.17 -15.06
C ILE A 58 16.16 0.59 -16.44
N ILE A 59 14.89 0.24 -16.72
CA ILE A 59 14.49 -0.34 -18.01
C ILE A 59 14.84 0.63 -19.13
N TRP A 60 14.53 1.92 -18.95
CA TRP A 60 14.83 2.95 -19.93
C TRP A 60 16.34 3.11 -20.18
N GLU A 61 17.16 3.13 -19.13
CA GLU A 61 18.63 3.20 -19.27
C GLU A 61 19.19 1.97 -19.99
N LEU A 62 18.70 0.78 -19.66
CA LEU A 62 19.12 -0.46 -20.33
C LEU A 62 18.71 -0.49 -21.80
N GLU A 63 17.50 -0.05 -22.12
CA GLU A 63 17.03 0.07 -23.51
C GLU A 63 17.85 1.10 -24.29
N LEU A 64 18.17 2.25 -23.67
CA LEU A 64 19.04 3.27 -24.27
C LEU A 64 20.45 2.71 -24.54
N CYS A 65 21.03 2.00 -23.57
CA CYS A 65 22.34 1.36 -23.71
C CYS A 65 22.34 0.33 -24.83
N SER A 66 21.33 -0.54 -24.87
CA SER A 66 21.18 -1.58 -25.89
C SER A 66 21.02 -0.99 -27.29
N ASN A 67 20.22 0.07 -27.44
CA ASN A 67 20.03 0.76 -28.72
C ASN A 67 21.28 1.50 -29.20
N ARG A 68 22.16 1.92 -28.28
CA ARG A 68 23.44 2.58 -28.56
C ARG A 68 24.63 1.64 -28.47
N ALA A 69 24.41 0.32 -28.44
CA ALA A 69 25.50 -0.61 -28.18
C ALA A 69 26.54 -0.69 -29.31
N SER A 70 26.29 -0.12 -30.50
CA SER A 70 27.34 0.14 -31.52
C SER A 70 28.33 1.23 -31.08
N VAL A 71 27.85 2.29 -30.41
CA VAL A 71 28.68 3.36 -29.83
C VAL A 71 29.38 2.86 -28.56
N ALA A 72 28.68 2.08 -27.73
CA ALA A 72 29.28 1.49 -26.53
C ALA A 72 30.29 0.36 -26.86
N ARG A 73 30.15 -0.37 -27.99
CA ARG A 73 31.20 -1.27 -28.51
C ARG A 73 32.50 -0.55 -28.78
N PHE A 74 32.41 0.69 -29.29
CA PHE A 74 33.58 1.50 -29.62
C PHE A 74 34.24 2.12 -28.38
N LEU A 75 33.46 2.47 -27.34
CA LEU A 75 33.95 3.14 -26.12
C LEU A 75 34.28 2.19 -24.96
N VAL A 76 33.66 1.00 -24.88
CA VAL A 76 33.69 0.11 -23.70
C VAL A 76 33.98 -1.36 -24.07
N GLU A 77 34.46 -1.64 -25.29
CA GLU A 77 34.83 -3.00 -25.74
C GLU A 77 33.72 -4.07 -25.56
N LEU A 78 32.43 -3.71 -25.73
CA LEU A 78 31.32 -4.68 -25.66
C LEU A 78 31.56 -5.87 -26.60
N ARG A 79 31.53 -7.09 -26.05
CA ARG A 79 31.68 -8.34 -26.79
C ARG A 79 30.36 -8.72 -27.45
N ASN A 80 30.41 -9.58 -28.47
CA ASN A 80 29.21 -10.03 -29.19
C ASN A 80 28.14 -10.69 -28.29
N GLY A 81 28.53 -11.26 -27.14
CA GLY A 81 27.60 -11.87 -26.18
C GLY A 81 26.83 -10.88 -25.29
N ASP A 82 27.31 -9.64 -25.16
CA ASP A 82 26.75 -8.68 -24.20
C ASP A 82 25.36 -8.17 -24.60
N TYR A 83 25.04 -8.21 -25.89
CA TYR A 83 23.68 -7.92 -26.38
C TYR A 83 22.63 -8.89 -25.84
N VAL A 84 22.99 -10.18 -25.69
CA VAL A 84 22.09 -11.19 -25.10
C VAL A 84 21.88 -10.89 -23.62
N VAL A 85 22.92 -10.47 -22.91
CA VAL A 85 22.84 -10.07 -21.50
C VAL A 85 21.94 -8.84 -21.32
N PHE A 86 22.06 -7.83 -22.18
CA PHE A 86 21.15 -6.67 -22.15
C PHE A 86 19.70 -7.07 -22.42
N ALA A 87 19.45 -7.89 -23.43
CA ALA A 87 18.10 -8.35 -23.76
C ALA A 87 17.47 -9.13 -22.59
N ASP A 88 18.24 -10.02 -21.96
CA ASP A 88 17.80 -10.80 -20.80
C ASP A 88 17.55 -9.92 -19.58
N ALA A 89 18.45 -8.96 -19.29
CA ALA A 89 18.26 -7.99 -18.21
C ALA A 89 17.01 -7.13 -18.42
N ILE A 90 16.78 -6.59 -19.62
CA ILE A 90 15.58 -5.81 -19.95
C ILE A 90 14.32 -6.66 -19.73
N MET A 91 14.32 -7.91 -20.21
CA MET A 91 13.19 -8.82 -20.03
C MET A 91 12.93 -9.13 -18.55
N TYR A 92 13.99 -9.38 -17.79
CA TYR A 92 13.93 -9.63 -16.34
C TYR A 92 13.34 -8.43 -15.59
N PHE A 93 13.83 -7.22 -15.82
CA PHE A 93 13.31 -6.02 -15.16
C PHE A 93 11.87 -5.71 -15.58
N LYS A 94 11.49 -5.93 -16.85
CA LYS A 94 10.09 -5.82 -17.28
C LYS A 94 9.17 -6.80 -16.57
N ALA A 95 9.62 -8.03 -16.34
CA ALA A 95 8.86 -9.03 -15.60
C ALA A 95 8.66 -8.61 -14.13
N ILE A 96 9.71 -8.15 -13.45
CA ILE A 96 9.60 -7.60 -12.09
C ILE A 96 8.67 -6.40 -12.06
N ARG A 97 8.85 -5.46 -12.98
CA ARG A 97 8.03 -4.23 -13.07
C ARG A 97 6.55 -4.56 -13.24
N LYS A 98 6.23 -5.56 -14.08
CA LYS A 98 4.85 -6.05 -14.20
C LYS A 98 4.32 -6.64 -12.90
N PHE A 99 5.10 -7.50 -12.25
CA PHE A 99 4.70 -8.12 -10.97
C PHE A 99 4.47 -7.08 -9.86
N GLU A 100 5.32 -6.06 -9.77
CA GLU A 100 5.15 -4.96 -8.81
C GLU A 100 3.94 -4.08 -9.15
N ALA A 101 3.63 -3.87 -10.44
CA ALA A 101 2.43 -3.15 -10.87
C ALA A 101 1.15 -3.91 -10.48
N ASP A 102 1.10 -5.23 -10.71
CA ASP A 102 -0.03 -6.06 -10.32
C ASP A 102 -0.26 -6.03 -8.79
N LYS A 103 0.80 -5.94 -7.98
CA LYS A 103 0.67 -5.74 -6.52
C LYS A 103 0.06 -4.40 -6.17
N LEU A 104 0.51 -3.32 -6.81
CA LEU A 104 -0.01 -1.98 -6.57
C LEU A 104 -1.50 -1.88 -6.91
N ASP A 105 -1.92 -2.47 -8.03
CA ASP A 105 -3.33 -2.54 -8.42
C ASP A 105 -4.18 -3.25 -7.35
N ASN A 106 -3.72 -4.39 -6.86
CA ASN A 106 -4.38 -5.12 -5.77
C ASN A 106 -4.42 -4.30 -4.47
N LEU A 107 -3.34 -3.59 -4.15
CA LEU A 107 -3.28 -2.74 -2.97
C LEU A 107 -4.27 -1.57 -3.07
N TYR A 108 -4.44 -0.99 -4.26
CA TYR A 108 -5.45 0.05 -4.51
C TYR A 108 -6.88 -0.46 -4.30
N LEU A 109 -7.20 -1.65 -4.79
CA LEU A 109 -8.50 -2.29 -4.55
C LEU A 109 -8.73 -2.50 -3.05
N PHE A 110 -7.74 -3.00 -2.33
CA PHE A 110 -7.82 -3.23 -0.89
C PHE A 110 -7.97 -1.91 -0.10
N LEU A 111 -7.23 -0.87 -0.49
CA LEU A 111 -7.34 0.47 0.09
C LEU A 111 -8.73 1.05 -0.13
N GLN A 112 -9.29 0.94 -1.34
CA GLN A 112 -10.63 1.42 -1.65
C GLN A 112 -11.70 0.71 -0.79
N ALA A 113 -11.62 -0.62 -0.69
CA ALA A 113 -12.52 -1.40 0.15
C ALA A 113 -12.41 -1.00 1.63
N SER A 114 -11.18 -0.79 2.12
CA SER A 114 -10.93 -0.35 3.50
C SER A 114 -11.49 1.05 3.77
N VAL A 115 -11.34 1.99 2.83
CA VAL A 115 -11.90 3.34 2.94
C VAL A 115 -13.43 3.28 3.04
N MET A 116 -14.07 2.48 2.19
CA MET A 116 -15.54 2.29 2.24
C MET A 116 -15.99 1.67 3.56
N HIS A 117 -15.22 0.71 4.09
CA HIS A 117 -15.53 0.07 5.37
C HIS A 117 -15.45 1.06 6.54
N VAL A 118 -14.37 1.84 6.62
CA VAL A 118 -14.19 2.87 7.65
C VAL A 118 -15.27 3.94 7.55
N ALA A 119 -15.66 4.35 6.35
CA ALA A 119 -16.75 5.31 6.15
C ALA A 119 -18.07 4.79 6.73
N ARG A 120 -18.45 3.53 6.45
CA ARG A 120 -19.65 2.91 7.02
C ARG A 120 -19.60 2.82 8.54
N ARG A 121 -18.44 2.49 9.12
CA ARG A 121 -18.28 2.45 10.57
C ARG A 121 -18.39 3.84 11.21
N ARG A 122 -17.85 4.88 10.58
CA ARG A 122 -18.04 6.27 11.02
C ARG A 122 -19.51 6.68 10.98
N GLU A 123 -20.24 6.34 9.93
CA GLU A 123 -21.69 6.57 9.85
C GLU A 123 -22.45 5.84 10.96
N PHE A 124 -22.05 4.61 11.29
CA PHE A 124 -22.63 3.86 12.40
C PHE A 124 -22.35 4.54 13.75
N VAL A 125 -21.10 4.92 14.01
CA VAL A 125 -20.69 5.66 15.22
C VAL A 125 -21.45 6.98 15.37
N ALA A 126 -21.68 7.71 14.27
CA ALA A 126 -22.40 8.98 14.29
C ALA A 126 -23.86 8.85 14.78
N ARG A 127 -24.48 7.67 14.66
CA ARG A 127 -25.86 7.43 15.15
C ARG A 127 -25.98 7.51 16.67
N PHE A 128 -24.88 7.37 17.40
CA PHE A 128 -24.85 7.49 18.86
C PHE A 128 -24.68 8.93 19.33
N GLY A 129 -24.26 9.87 18.47
CA GLY A 129 -24.05 11.28 18.82
C GLY A 129 -25.31 12.15 18.75
N GLY A 130 -26.49 11.54 18.59
CA GLY A 130 -27.80 12.21 18.47
C GLY A 130 -28.72 12.04 19.66
N VAL A 131 -28.19 11.67 20.84
CA VAL A 131 -28.93 11.57 22.11
C VAL A 131 -28.51 12.72 23.04
#